data_AF-C3ZFK8-F1
#
_entry.id   AF-C3ZFK8-F1
#
_cell.length_a   1.000
_cell.length_b   1.000
_cell.length_c   1.000
_cell.angle_alpha   90.00
_cell.angle_beta   90.00
_cell.angle_gamma   90.00
#
_symmetry.space_group_name_H-M   'P 1'
#
loop_
_entity.id
_entity.type
_entity.pdbx_description
1 polymer ?
#
loop_
_entity_poly.entity_id
_entity_poly.type
_entity_poly.pdbx_seq_one_letter_code
_entity_poly.pdbx_strand_id
1 'polypeptide(L)'
;VSETGSGLTCQAWGSQAPRSHRFRPEDYPDAGLEENYCRNPDGDPMGLWCVTTDPSRDWEYCTVPSCTPCLEGDGTSYRGSIAETSSGLTCQAWDSQEPHLHDYGP
;
A
#
# COMPACT_ATOMS: atom_id res chain seq x y z
N VAL A 1 -4.65 3.24 5.83
CA VAL A 1 -4.09 2.85 7.14
C VAL A 1 -3.75 4.12 7.90
N SER A 2 -4.24 4.26 9.14
CA SER A 2 -4.10 5.44 10.00
C SER A 2 -3.65 5.06 11.43
N GLU A 3 -3.11 3.85 11.57
CA GLU A 3 -2.55 3.31 12.80
C GLU A 3 -1.20 2.66 12.48
N THR A 4 -0.28 2.72 13.43
CA THR A 4 1.05 2.14 13.31
C THR A 4 1.02 0.62 13.46
N GLY A 5 2.14 -0.06 13.21
CA GLY A 5 2.23 -1.51 13.39
C GLY A 5 1.98 -1.99 14.82
N SER A 6 2.18 -1.12 15.82
CA SER A 6 1.87 -1.39 17.23
C SER A 6 0.48 -0.91 17.66
N GLY A 7 -0.31 -0.34 16.74
CA GLY A 7 -1.68 0.14 17.00
C GLY A 7 -1.76 1.58 17.54
N LEU A 8 -0.71 2.39 17.40
CA LEU A 8 -0.77 3.80 17.81
C LEU A 8 -1.50 4.62 16.75
N THR A 9 -2.35 5.54 17.19
CA THR A 9 -3.05 6.46 16.28
C THR A 9 -2.08 7.46 15.66
N CYS A 10 -2.17 7.61 14.34
CA CYS A 10 -1.39 8.59 13.61
C CYS A 10 -1.90 10.02 13.87
N GLN A 11 -0.98 10.98 13.98
CA GLN A 11 -1.24 12.41 13.95
C GLN A 11 -1.50 12.84 12.51
N ALA A 12 -2.45 13.76 12.30
CA ALA A 12 -2.71 14.34 10.98
C ALA A 12 -1.49 15.13 10.48
N TRP A 13 -1.13 14.97 9.20
CA TRP A 13 0.03 15.63 8.60
C TRP A 13 -0.10 17.15 8.57
N GLY A 14 -1.33 17.67 8.48
CA GLY A 14 -1.63 19.10 8.62
C GLY A 14 -1.59 19.62 10.05
N SER A 15 -1.51 18.74 11.06
CA SER A 15 -1.43 19.14 12.47
C SER A 15 0.02 19.32 12.91
N GLN A 16 0.25 20.25 13.83
CA GLN A 16 1.54 20.43 14.51
C GLN A 16 1.44 20.09 16.01
N ALA A 17 0.37 19.39 16.40
CA ALA A 17 0.11 18.93 17.75
C ALA A 17 -0.45 17.49 17.76
N PRO A 18 -0.08 16.65 18.75
CA PRO A 18 0.80 16.95 19.89
C PRO A 18 2.28 17.13 19.53
N ARG A 19 2.72 16.75 18.32
CA ARG A 19 4.11 16.88 17.90
C ARG A 19 4.26 17.79 16.69
N SER A 20 5.27 18.66 16.77
CA SER A 20 5.67 19.48 15.63
C SER A 20 6.57 18.68 14.69
N HIS A 21 6.36 18.79 13.38
CA HIS A 21 7.15 18.08 12.38
C HIS A 21 7.22 18.85 11.05
N ARG A 22 8.25 18.52 10.25
CA ARG A 22 8.54 19.17 8.95
C ARG A 22 7.66 18.70 7.78
N PHE A 23 6.98 17.58 7.92
CA PHE A 23 6.23 16.95 6.83
C PHE A 23 4.81 17.50 6.71
N ARG A 24 4.69 18.73 6.22
CA ARG A 24 3.39 19.38 6.04
C ARG A 24 2.90 19.21 4.60
N PRO A 25 1.58 19.07 4.38
CA PRO A 25 1.03 18.95 3.02
C PRO A 25 1.37 20.16 2.13
N GLU A 26 1.48 21.33 2.73
CA GLU A 26 1.91 22.59 2.09
C GLU A 26 3.36 22.55 1.56
N ASP A 27 4.26 21.84 2.25
CA ASP A 27 5.66 21.70 1.86
C ASP A 27 5.90 20.49 0.91
N TYR A 28 4.98 19.53 0.90
CA TYR A 28 5.05 18.28 0.14
C TYR A 28 3.74 17.99 -0.62
N PRO A 29 3.34 18.84 -1.60
CA PRO A 29 2.04 18.74 -2.26
C PRO A 29 1.83 17.42 -3.02
N ASP A 30 2.89 16.84 -3.59
CA ASP A 30 2.83 15.60 -4.37
C ASP A 30 3.00 14.33 -3.53
N ALA A 31 3.27 14.44 -2.22
CA ALA A 31 3.49 13.29 -1.35
C ALA A 31 2.19 12.66 -0.80
N GLY A 32 1.04 13.23 -1.16
CA GLY A 32 -0.28 12.70 -0.76
C GLY A 32 -0.46 12.67 0.75
N LEU A 33 0.04 13.68 1.48
CA LEU A 33 -0.03 13.81 2.94
C LEU A 33 -1.46 14.17 3.41
N GLU A 34 -2.43 13.34 3.07
CA GLU A 34 -3.84 13.52 3.40
C GLU A 34 -4.15 12.96 4.79
N GLU A 35 -4.94 13.71 5.57
CA GLU A 35 -5.38 13.34 6.92
C GLU A 35 -4.22 12.87 7.81
N ASN A 36 -4.37 11.72 8.47
CA ASN A 36 -3.34 11.05 9.27
C ASN A 36 -2.91 9.70 8.66
N TYR A 37 -3.04 9.54 7.35
CA TYR A 37 -2.74 8.26 6.72
C TYR A 37 -1.25 8.00 6.66
N CYS A 38 -0.83 6.74 6.84
CA CYS A 38 0.58 6.36 6.71
C CYS A 38 1.12 6.71 5.32
N ARG A 39 2.28 7.36 5.27
CA ARG A 39 2.95 7.83 4.04
C ARG A 39 4.47 7.71 4.18
N ASN A 40 5.17 7.97 3.08
CA ASN A 40 6.63 7.94 3.04
C ASN A 40 7.18 9.15 2.26
N PRO A 41 7.02 10.38 2.79
CA PRO A 41 7.42 11.60 2.09
C PRO A 41 8.94 11.77 1.94
N ASP A 42 9.73 11.04 2.73
CA ASP A 42 11.19 11.06 2.71
C ASP A 42 11.82 9.92 1.91
N GLY A 43 11.01 9.01 1.36
CA GLY A 43 11.51 7.90 0.56
C GLY A 43 12.30 6.87 1.37
N ASP A 44 11.95 6.70 2.65
CA ASP A 44 12.59 5.73 3.53
C ASP A 44 12.41 4.30 2.98
N PRO A 45 13.49 3.52 2.82
CA PRO A 45 13.42 2.17 2.26
C PRO A 45 12.68 1.16 3.15
N MET A 46 12.46 1.45 4.43
CA MET A 46 11.74 0.59 5.38
C MET A 46 10.21 0.67 5.20
N GLY A 47 9.71 1.70 4.52
CA GLY A 47 8.31 1.76 4.08
C GLY A 47 7.51 2.91 4.68
N LEU A 48 6.20 2.70 4.80
CA LEU A 48 5.26 3.74 5.21
C LEU A 48 5.26 3.92 6.72
N TRP A 49 5.20 5.17 7.16
CA TRP A 49 5.19 5.54 8.56
C TRP A 49 4.23 6.71 8.80
N CYS A 50 4.00 7.05 10.06
CA CYS A 50 3.30 8.27 10.44
C CYS A 50 3.86 8.84 11.74
N VAL A 51 3.67 10.14 11.96
CA VAL A 51 3.84 10.76 13.29
C VAL A 51 2.73 10.23 14.20
N THR A 52 3.02 9.89 15.45
CA THR A 52 1.99 9.35 16.36
C THR A 52 1.46 10.42 17.31
N THR A 53 0.25 10.22 17.81
CA THR A 53 -0.30 11.06 18.89
C THR A 53 0.20 10.66 20.29
N ASP A 54 1.02 9.61 20.40
CA ASP A 54 1.50 9.08 21.66
C ASP A 54 2.68 9.89 22.23
N PRO A 55 2.68 10.26 23.52
CA PRO A 55 3.73 11.07 24.12
C PRO A 55 5.08 10.34 24.26
N SER A 56 5.12 9.01 24.18
CA SER A 56 6.33 8.19 24.25
C SER A 56 6.90 7.81 22.89
N ARG A 57 6.15 8.00 21.80
CA ARG A 57 6.58 7.66 20.44
C ARG A 57 6.34 8.78 19.44
N ASP A 58 7.42 9.31 18.88
CA ASP A 58 7.34 10.43 17.95
C ASP A 58 6.75 10.04 16.61
N TRP A 59 7.12 8.87 16.10
CA TRP A 59 6.67 8.29 14.84
C TRP A 59 6.88 6.78 14.89
N GLU A 60 6.20 6.05 14.01
CA GLU A 60 6.42 4.61 13.86
C GLU A 60 5.99 4.14 12.47
N TYR A 61 6.58 3.04 12.00
CA TYR A 61 6.16 2.37 10.77
C TYR A 61 4.76 1.79 10.91
N CYS A 62 4.04 1.79 9.80
CA CYS A 62 2.72 1.20 9.71
C CYS A 62 2.80 -0.20 9.11
N THR A 63 2.02 -1.13 9.67
CA THR A 63 1.78 -2.43 9.04
C THR A 63 0.71 -2.24 7.98
N VAL A 64 1.13 -1.97 6.75
CA VAL A 64 0.22 -1.94 5.61
C VAL A 64 0.18 -3.36 5.03
N PRO A 65 -1.00 -3.99 4.93
CA PRO A 65 -1.12 -5.22 4.17
C PRO A 65 -0.53 -4.99 2.79
N SER A 66 0.36 -5.88 2.35
CA SER A 66 0.79 -5.86 0.95
C SER A 66 -0.48 -5.85 0.10
N CYS A 67 -0.49 -5.05 -0.96
CA CYS A 67 -1.57 -5.11 -1.93
C CYS A 67 -1.45 -6.49 -2.57
N THR A 68 -2.10 -7.48 -1.98
CA THR A 68 -2.31 -8.79 -2.57
C THR A 68 -3.74 -8.72 -3.08
N PRO A 69 -3.96 -8.63 -4.40
CA PRO A 69 -3.05 -9.11 -5.43
C PRO A 69 -2.52 -7.98 -6.33
N CYS A 70 -1.33 -7.49 -6.03
CA CYS A 70 -0.46 -6.82 -6.98
C CYS A 70 0.55 -7.82 -7.51
N LEU A 71 1.01 -7.60 -8.74
CA LEU A 71 2.09 -8.36 -9.32
C LEU A 71 3.40 -7.97 -8.61
N GLU A 72 3.96 -8.85 -7.80
CA GLU A 72 5.28 -8.70 -7.21
C GLU A 72 6.26 -9.68 -7.87
N GLY A 73 7.49 -9.23 -8.15
CA GLY A 73 8.53 -10.08 -8.74
C GLY A 73 8.11 -10.68 -10.09
N ASP A 74 8.20 -12.01 -10.19
CA ASP A 74 7.82 -12.78 -11.38
C ASP A 74 6.33 -13.16 -11.43
N GLY A 75 5.54 -12.73 -10.44
CA GLY A 75 4.11 -12.99 -10.39
C GLY A 75 3.71 -14.37 -9.89
N THR A 76 4.64 -15.20 -9.41
CA THR A 76 4.32 -16.55 -8.87
C THR A 76 3.40 -16.51 -7.65
N SER A 77 3.43 -15.42 -6.88
CA SER A 77 2.55 -15.16 -5.73
C SER A 77 1.25 -14.44 -6.09
N TYR A 78 1.06 -14.01 -7.34
CA TYR A 78 -0.12 -13.27 -7.76
C TYR A 78 -1.38 -14.14 -7.60
N ARG A 79 -2.39 -13.63 -6.90
CA ARG A 79 -3.68 -14.30 -6.64
C ARG A 79 -4.86 -13.40 -6.96
N GLY A 80 -4.70 -12.53 -7.97
CA GLY A 80 -5.73 -11.58 -8.35
C GLY A 80 -6.77 -12.12 -9.30
N SER A 81 -7.77 -11.28 -9.57
CA SER A 81 -8.94 -11.61 -10.38
C SER A 81 -8.91 -10.96 -11.76
N ILE A 82 -7.78 -10.39 -12.19
CA ILE A 82 -7.64 -9.85 -13.53
C ILE A 82 -7.66 -11.01 -14.53
N ALA A 83 -8.66 -11.01 -15.41
CA ALA A 83 -8.90 -12.02 -16.43
C ALA A 83 -8.87 -11.40 -17.84
N GLU A 84 -7.96 -10.45 -18.06
CA GLU A 84 -7.73 -9.78 -19.34
C GLU A 84 -6.23 -9.68 -19.62
N THR A 85 -5.82 -9.89 -20.88
CA THR A 85 -4.43 -9.75 -21.30
C THR A 85 -4.03 -8.28 -21.47
N SER A 86 -2.73 -7.99 -21.58
CA SER A 86 -2.24 -6.63 -21.88
C SER A 86 -2.73 -6.06 -23.22
N SER A 87 -3.20 -6.92 -24.14
CA SER A 87 -3.81 -6.53 -25.41
C SER A 87 -5.34 -6.44 -25.38
N GLY A 88 -5.96 -6.60 -24.20
CA GLY A 88 -7.41 -6.49 -24.02
C GLY A 88 -8.20 -7.76 -24.38
N LEU A 89 -7.57 -8.93 -24.45
CA LEU A 89 -8.26 -10.19 -24.72
C LEU A 89 -8.74 -10.82 -23.41
N THR A 90 -9.96 -11.35 -23.41
CA THR A 90 -10.50 -12.10 -22.26
C THR A 90 -9.72 -13.41 -22.07
N CYS A 91 -9.31 -13.69 -20.84
CA CYS A 91 -8.62 -14.93 -20.49
C CYS A 91 -9.56 -16.14 -20.58
N GLN A 92 -9.02 -17.26 -21.07
CA GLN A 92 -9.68 -18.57 -20.98
C GLN A 92 -9.66 -19.06 -19.53
N ALA A 93 -10.75 -19.69 -19.07
CA ALA A 93 -10.82 -20.31 -17.76
C ALA A 93 -9.85 -21.51 -17.67
N TRP A 94 -9.15 -21.66 -16.54
CA TRP A 94 -8.13 -22.71 -16.36
C TRP A 94 -8.70 -24.14 -16.43
N ASP A 95 -9.97 -24.34 -16.10
CA ASP A 95 -10.66 -25.62 -16.21
C ASP A 95 -11.31 -25.85 -17.59
N SER A 96 -11.26 -24.86 -18.49
CA SER A 96 -11.75 -24.98 -19.87
C SER A 96 -10.65 -25.53 -20.79
N GLN A 97 -11.05 -26.36 -21.75
CA GLN A 97 -10.22 -26.86 -22.85
C GLN A 97 -10.54 -26.18 -24.19
N GLU A 98 -11.41 -25.17 -24.18
CA GLU A 98 -11.78 -24.39 -25.36
C GLU A 98 -11.56 -22.90 -25.10
N PRO A 99 -11.09 -22.12 -26.10
CA PRO A 99 -10.69 -22.54 -27.46
C PRO A 99 -9.28 -23.17 -27.54
N HIS A 100 -8.47 -23.09 -26.49
CA HIS A 100 -7.09 -23.58 -26.50
C HIS A 100 -6.92 -24.78 -25.55
N LEU A 101 -6.44 -25.91 -26.09
CA LEU A 101 -6.13 -27.10 -25.30
C LEU A 101 -4.84 -26.89 -24.49
N HIS A 102 -4.85 -27.28 -23.21
CA HIS A 102 -3.68 -27.17 -22.33
C HIS A 102 -3.74 -28.09 -21.11
N ASP A 103 -2.57 -28.38 -20.52
CA ASP A 103 -2.45 -29.27 -19.35
C ASP A 103 -2.34 -28.52 -18.00
N TYR A 104 -2.69 -27.22 -17.98
CA TYR A 104 -2.60 -26.34 -16.80
C TYR A 104 -3.92 -26.22 -16.00
N GLY A 105 -4.81 -27.21 -16.13
CA GLY A 105 -6.06 -27.24 -15.39
C GLY A 105 -5.85 -27.56 -13.90
N PRO A 106 -6.76 -27.09 -13.03
CA PRO A 106 -6.79 -27.49 -11.61
C PRO A 106 -7.07 -28.99 -11.42
#